data_AF-G3CKB4-F1
#
_entry.id   AF-G3CKB4-F1
#
_cell.length_a   1.000
_cell.length_b   1.000
_cell.length_c   1.000
_cell.angle_alpha   90.00
_cell.angle_beta   90.00
_cell.angle_gamma   90.00
#
_symmetry.space_group_name_H-M   'P 1'
#
loop_
_entity.id
_entity.type
_entity.pdbx_description
1 polymer ?
#
loop_
_entity_poly.entity_id
_entity_poly.type
_entity_poly.pdbx_seq_one_letter_code
_entity_poly.pdbx_strand_id
1 'polypeptide(L)'
;DGDGMVHAVSINDGAASYACRFTETQRLVQEREIGRPVFPKAIGELHGHSGIARLALFYARGALGLVNPSQGIGVANAGLVYFNDRLLAMSEDDMPYQVRITPSGDIETVGRYDFETQLGSTMIAHPKVDPVSGHLHTLSYDIVKMPYLKYFQFSANGEKSPDVEIPLAAPTMMHDFAITENFVVIPDQQVVFKLQEMTTGGSPVIYDQNKKSRFGILAKNATNADDIIWVESPDTFCFHLWNAWEEPESDEVVVIGSCMTPPDSIFNECDESLKSVLSEIRLNLKTGESKRRPIISEEADHVNLEAGMVNRNLLGRKTRYAYLAIAEPWPKVSGFAKVDLFTGEVKKHIYGDRKFGGEPFFLPSSSTGEEDEGYILSFVHDEKTWKSELQIVNAVSLKVEATVTLPSRVPYGFHGTFIDSKALKNQA
;
A
#
# COMPACT_ATOMS: atom_id res chain seq x y z
N ASP A 1 12.90 -9.81 5.15
CA ASP A 1 12.85 -8.35 5.11
C ASP A 1 12.01 -7.71 6.20
N GLY A 2 11.34 -8.44 7.08
CA GLY A 2 10.84 -7.92 8.37
C GLY A 2 9.45 -8.45 8.66
N ASP A 3 9.26 -9.07 9.83
CA ASP A 3 7.96 -9.60 10.23
C ASP A 3 6.98 -8.46 10.53
N GLY A 4 5.71 -8.65 10.17
CA GLY A 4 4.64 -7.69 10.43
C GLY A 4 4.37 -7.52 11.93
N MET A 5 4.34 -6.27 12.37
CA MET A 5 3.94 -5.89 13.73
C MET A 5 2.90 -4.77 13.64
N VAL A 6 1.73 -5.01 14.23
CA VAL A 6 0.64 -4.05 14.28
C VAL A 6 0.78 -3.19 15.53
N HIS A 7 0.64 -1.89 15.37
CA HIS A 7 0.56 -0.91 16.44
C HIS A 7 -0.86 -0.34 16.49
N ALA A 8 -1.53 -0.43 17.64
CA ALA A 8 -2.88 0.08 17.83
C ALA A 8 -2.89 1.12 18.96
N VAL A 9 -3.52 2.27 18.69
CA VAL A 9 -3.89 3.25 19.72
C VAL A 9 -5.41 3.35 19.75
N SER A 10 -6.02 2.92 20.84
CA SER A 10 -7.46 3.09 21.05
C SER A 10 -7.71 4.40 21.78
N ILE A 11 -8.61 5.23 21.26
CA ILE A 11 -8.97 6.51 21.85
C ILE A 11 -10.46 6.45 22.24
N ASN A 12 -10.77 6.64 23.52
CA ASN A 12 -12.14 6.67 24.01
C ASN A 12 -12.28 7.69 25.16
N ASP A 13 -13.28 8.56 25.07
CA ASP A 13 -13.62 9.55 26.11
C ASP A 13 -12.41 10.35 26.64
N GLY A 14 -11.49 10.73 25.75
CA GLY A 14 -10.28 11.49 26.09
C GLY A 14 -9.14 10.68 26.73
N ALA A 15 -9.30 9.37 26.88
CA ALA A 15 -8.25 8.43 27.27
C ALA A 15 -7.69 7.70 26.05
N ALA A 16 -6.43 7.25 26.15
CA ALA A 16 -5.78 6.45 25.12
C ALA A 16 -5.12 5.19 25.72
N SER A 17 -5.24 4.06 25.02
CA SER A 17 -4.48 2.83 25.29
C SER A 17 -3.65 2.46 24.07
N TYR A 18 -2.52 1.79 24.31
CA TYR A 18 -1.59 1.39 23.25
C TYR A 18 -1.24 -0.09 23.38
N ALA A 19 -1.24 -0.79 22.24
CA ALA A 19 -0.76 -2.16 22.11
C ALA A 19 0.08 -2.31 20.85
N CYS A 20 1.04 -3.22 20.90
CA CYS A 20 1.76 -3.69 19.71
C CYS A 20 1.99 -5.19 19.79
N ARG A 21 1.73 -5.89 18.69
CA ARG A 21 1.87 -7.35 18.58
C ARG A 21 2.34 -7.71 17.19
N PHE A 22 3.20 -8.71 17.11
CA PHE A 22 3.48 -9.35 15.83
C PHE A 22 2.21 -10.01 15.30
N THR A 23 2.03 -9.97 14.00
CA THR A 23 1.10 -10.88 13.33
C THR A 23 1.71 -12.27 13.43
N GLU A 24 0.99 -13.23 13.99
CA GLU A 24 1.45 -14.62 14.14
C GLU A 24 1.38 -15.36 12.79
N THR A 25 2.28 -14.97 11.88
CA THR A 25 2.40 -15.60 10.57
C THR A 25 2.92 -17.02 10.70
N GLN A 26 2.55 -17.90 9.77
CA GLN A 26 3.06 -19.28 9.74
C GLN A 26 4.59 -19.33 9.64
N ARG A 27 5.19 -18.34 8.99
CA ARG A 27 6.63 -18.07 8.99
C ARG A 27 7.16 -17.83 10.41
N LEU A 28 6.62 -16.83 11.11
CA LEU A 28 7.14 -16.39 12.41
C LEU A 28 6.95 -17.46 13.49
N VAL A 29 5.81 -18.15 13.48
CA VAL A 29 5.52 -19.27 14.40
C VAL A 29 6.61 -20.34 14.26
N GLN A 30 6.91 -20.78 13.03
CA GLN A 30 7.97 -21.77 12.78
C GLN A 30 9.36 -21.25 13.14
N GLU A 31 9.69 -19.98 12.84
CA GLU A 31 10.98 -19.39 13.21
C GLU A 31 11.17 -19.27 14.72
N ARG A 32 10.10 -19.00 15.48
CA ARG A 32 10.12 -18.96 16.95
C ARG A 32 10.31 -20.35 17.56
N GLU A 33 9.66 -21.38 17.02
CA GLU A 33 9.85 -22.77 17.48
C GLU A 33 11.31 -23.24 17.33
N ILE A 34 11.96 -22.83 16.24
CA ILE A 34 13.36 -23.17 15.95
C ILE A 34 14.33 -22.23 16.69
N GLY A 35 13.90 -21.01 17.02
CA GLY A 35 14.71 -19.98 17.67
C GLY A 35 15.71 -19.29 16.73
N ARG A 36 15.45 -19.29 15.42
CA ARG A 36 16.29 -18.60 14.42
C ARG A 36 15.54 -18.34 13.11
N PRO A 37 15.98 -17.36 12.30
CA PRO A 37 15.47 -17.19 10.93
C PRO A 37 15.78 -18.41 10.05
N VAL A 38 14.78 -18.91 9.34
CA VAL A 38 14.91 -20.06 8.40
C VAL A 38 14.27 -19.83 7.04
N PHE A 39 13.31 -18.90 6.93
CA PHE A 39 12.66 -18.54 5.67
C PHE A 39 13.53 -17.52 4.92
N PRO A 40 13.71 -17.69 3.59
CA PRO A 40 14.50 -16.73 2.81
C PRO A 40 13.85 -15.35 2.82
N LYS A 41 14.67 -14.30 2.72
CA LYS A 41 14.18 -12.92 2.52
C LYS A 41 13.96 -12.66 1.03
N ALA A 42 12.71 -12.35 0.65
CA ALA A 42 12.30 -12.22 -0.74
C ALA A 42 13.11 -11.18 -1.52
N ILE A 43 13.35 -10.01 -0.92
CA ILE A 43 14.16 -8.97 -1.53
C ILE A 43 15.59 -9.12 -1.02
N GLY A 44 15.86 -9.06 0.29
CA GLY A 44 17.23 -8.97 0.80
C GLY A 44 18.15 -10.19 0.57
N GLU A 45 17.63 -11.36 0.16
CA GLU A 45 18.43 -12.59 0.05
C GLU A 45 18.24 -13.39 -1.24
N LEU A 46 17.17 -13.17 -2.01
CA LEU A 46 16.93 -13.89 -3.28
C LEU A 46 17.61 -13.19 -4.46
N HIS A 47 18.86 -12.77 -4.28
CA HIS A 47 19.67 -12.14 -5.32
C HIS A 47 20.79 -13.08 -5.79
N GLY A 48 20.92 -13.20 -7.11
CA GLY A 48 21.97 -13.97 -7.78
C GLY A 48 22.08 -15.44 -7.38
N HIS A 49 23.28 -16.00 -7.54
CA HIS A 49 23.54 -17.43 -7.32
C HIS A 49 23.30 -17.87 -5.86
N SER A 50 23.55 -16.98 -4.89
CA SER A 50 23.29 -17.25 -3.49
C SER A 50 21.78 -17.33 -3.20
N GLY A 51 20.96 -16.54 -3.88
CA GLY A 51 19.50 -16.63 -3.85
C GLY A 51 19.00 -18.00 -4.28
N ILE A 52 19.50 -18.54 -5.40
CA ILE A 52 19.16 -19.89 -5.86
C ILE A 52 19.56 -20.94 -4.82
N ALA A 53 20.78 -20.86 -4.29
CA ALA A 53 21.26 -21.79 -3.27
C ALA A 53 20.43 -21.73 -1.98
N ARG A 54 20.03 -20.54 -1.53
CA ARG A 54 19.15 -20.34 -0.37
C ARG A 54 17.77 -20.93 -0.60
N LEU A 55 17.20 -20.72 -1.78
CA LEU A 55 15.90 -21.28 -2.15
C LEU A 55 15.96 -22.81 -2.18
N ALA A 56 17.00 -23.39 -2.77
CA ALA A 56 17.23 -24.84 -2.77
C ALA A 56 17.37 -25.40 -1.34
N LEU A 57 18.13 -24.71 -0.48
CA LEU A 57 18.27 -25.09 0.94
C LEU A 57 16.93 -25.04 1.69
N PHE A 58 16.13 -23.99 1.44
CA PHE A 58 14.80 -23.85 2.05
C PHE A 58 13.87 -25.00 1.64
N TYR A 59 13.78 -25.31 0.35
CA TYR A 59 12.97 -26.44 -0.13
C TYR A 59 13.50 -27.79 0.34
N ALA A 60 14.83 -27.97 0.45
CA ALA A 60 15.42 -29.18 1.02
C ALA A 60 15.01 -29.36 2.49
N ARG A 61 15.01 -28.29 3.29
CA ARG A 61 14.49 -28.30 4.67
C ARG A 61 13.00 -28.66 4.70
N GLY A 62 12.23 -28.13 3.75
CA GLY A 62 10.81 -28.46 3.59
C GLY A 62 10.57 -29.94 3.29
N ALA A 63 11.32 -30.50 2.35
CA ALA A 63 11.25 -31.93 2.00
C ALA A 63 11.65 -32.85 3.17
N LEU A 64 12.50 -32.38 4.07
CA LEU A 64 12.90 -33.09 5.29
C LEU A 64 11.94 -32.84 6.47
N GLY A 65 10.85 -32.08 6.29
CA GLY A 65 9.88 -31.78 7.33
C GLY A 65 10.38 -30.84 8.42
N LEU A 66 11.47 -30.09 8.18
CA LEU A 66 12.05 -29.15 9.14
C LEU A 66 11.35 -27.78 9.12
N VAL A 67 10.69 -27.46 8.01
CA VAL A 67 9.84 -26.28 7.80
C VAL A 67 8.67 -26.69 6.91
N ASN A 68 7.56 -25.95 6.97
CA ASN A 68 6.39 -26.21 6.15
C ASN A 68 6.02 -24.96 5.33
N PRO A 69 6.44 -24.88 4.05
CA PRO A 69 6.10 -23.76 3.18
C PRO A 69 4.65 -23.79 2.67
N SER A 70 3.95 -24.93 2.77
CA SER A 70 2.57 -25.06 2.24
C SER A 70 1.53 -24.22 2.99
N GLN A 71 1.86 -23.77 4.20
CA GLN A 71 0.99 -22.97 5.06
C GLN A 71 1.09 -21.46 4.78
N GLY A 72 1.91 -21.06 3.79
CA GLY A 72 2.21 -19.66 3.51
C GLY A 72 3.60 -19.28 4.01
N ILE A 73 4.23 -18.33 3.33
CA ILE A 73 5.59 -17.84 3.63
C ILE A 73 5.64 -16.33 3.86
N GLY A 74 4.49 -15.66 3.81
CA GLY A 74 4.39 -14.21 3.88
C GLY A 74 4.69 -13.65 5.27
N VAL A 75 4.90 -12.34 5.30
CA VAL A 75 5.31 -11.59 6.49
C VAL A 75 4.21 -10.67 7.03
N ALA A 76 3.12 -10.47 6.27
CA ALA A 76 1.95 -9.68 6.68
C ALA A 76 2.31 -8.29 7.24
N ASN A 77 3.19 -7.56 6.54
CA ASN A 77 3.75 -6.28 6.99
C ASN A 77 3.38 -5.08 6.09
N ALA A 78 2.67 -5.30 4.98
CA ALA A 78 2.56 -4.33 3.89
C ALA A 78 1.34 -3.40 3.99
N GLY A 79 0.55 -3.49 5.06
CA GLY A 79 -0.58 -2.62 5.32
C GLY A 79 -1.74 -3.29 6.03
N LEU A 80 -2.79 -2.52 6.29
CA LEU A 80 -3.99 -2.96 7.00
C LEU A 80 -5.24 -2.47 6.28
N VAL A 81 -6.22 -3.36 6.12
CA VAL A 81 -7.57 -2.99 5.66
C VAL A 81 -8.61 -3.50 6.64
N TYR A 82 -9.63 -2.70 6.91
CA TYR A 82 -10.81 -3.13 7.64
C TYR A 82 -11.94 -3.37 6.65
N PHE A 83 -12.39 -4.62 6.54
CA PHE A 83 -13.38 -5.04 5.55
C PHE A 83 -14.23 -6.19 6.09
N ASN A 84 -15.53 -6.15 5.85
CA ASN A 84 -16.51 -7.14 6.31
C ASN A 84 -16.30 -7.52 7.78
N ASP A 85 -16.24 -6.49 8.63
CA ASP A 85 -16.01 -6.56 10.08
C ASP A 85 -14.68 -7.22 10.52
N ARG A 86 -13.71 -7.39 9.62
CA ARG A 86 -12.40 -7.99 9.91
C ARG A 86 -11.27 -6.98 9.65
N LEU A 87 -10.31 -6.92 10.56
CA LEU A 87 -9.03 -6.26 10.30
C LEU A 87 -8.09 -7.28 9.64
N LEU A 88 -7.59 -6.95 8.45
CA LEU A 88 -6.74 -7.81 7.65
C LEU A 88 -5.35 -7.19 7.55
N ALA A 89 -4.34 -7.90 8.04
CA ALA A 89 -2.93 -7.61 7.84
C ALA A 89 -2.50 -8.15 6.47
N MET A 90 -2.06 -7.24 5.60
CA MET A 90 -1.80 -7.53 4.19
C MET A 90 -0.38 -8.06 3.99
N SER A 91 -0.24 -9.08 3.16
CA SER A 91 1.06 -9.61 2.69
C SER A 91 1.04 -9.63 1.17
N GLU A 92 2.07 -9.09 0.53
CA GLU A 92 2.15 -9.00 -0.94
C GLU A 92 2.28 -10.38 -1.61
N ASP A 93 2.89 -11.33 -0.90
CA ASP A 93 3.25 -12.67 -1.36
C ASP A 93 2.48 -13.80 -0.66
N ASP A 94 1.43 -13.47 0.09
CA ASP A 94 0.61 -14.44 0.83
C ASP A 94 -0.85 -13.97 0.95
N MET A 95 -1.72 -14.80 1.49
CA MET A 95 -3.05 -14.42 1.93
C MET A 95 -2.97 -13.43 3.10
N PRO A 96 -3.97 -12.54 3.25
CA PRO A 96 -4.05 -11.68 4.42
C PRO A 96 -4.19 -12.50 5.70
N TYR A 97 -3.75 -11.94 6.82
CA TYR A 97 -3.98 -12.50 8.15
C TYR A 97 -5.08 -11.70 8.84
N GLN A 98 -6.12 -12.38 9.34
CA GLN A 98 -7.09 -11.73 10.18
C GLN A 98 -6.47 -11.43 11.55
N VAL A 99 -6.59 -10.18 11.96
CA VAL A 99 -6.21 -9.67 13.27
C VAL A 99 -7.47 -9.17 13.98
N ARG A 100 -7.52 -9.37 15.29
CA ARG A 100 -8.62 -8.94 16.15
C ARG A 100 -8.11 -7.92 17.16
N ILE A 101 -8.89 -6.87 17.41
CA ILE A 101 -8.64 -5.95 18.52
C ILE A 101 -9.55 -6.37 19.66
N THR A 102 -8.97 -6.82 20.76
CA THR A 102 -9.73 -7.33 21.90
C THR A 102 -10.45 -6.20 22.64
N PRO A 103 -11.48 -6.49 23.45
CA PRO A 103 -12.15 -5.47 24.28
C PRO A 103 -11.21 -4.74 25.25
N SER A 104 -10.07 -5.34 25.61
CA SER A 104 -9.05 -4.68 26.44
C SER A 104 -8.08 -3.79 25.64
N GLY A 105 -8.26 -3.69 24.32
CA GLY A 105 -7.36 -2.96 23.42
C GLY A 105 -6.08 -3.70 23.05
N ASP A 106 -6.00 -5.02 23.31
CA ASP A 106 -4.89 -5.86 22.85
C ASP A 106 -5.14 -6.35 21.42
N ILE A 107 -4.14 -6.95 20.80
CA ILE A 107 -4.16 -7.40 19.41
C ILE A 107 -3.94 -8.92 19.39
N GLU A 108 -4.82 -9.66 18.73
CA GLU A 108 -4.73 -11.12 18.59
C GLU A 108 -4.74 -11.50 17.11
N THR A 109 -3.82 -12.38 16.69
CA THR A 109 -3.88 -12.94 15.33
C THR A 109 -4.87 -14.10 15.34
N VAL A 110 -5.95 -13.99 14.56
CA VAL A 110 -6.95 -15.06 14.40
C VAL A 110 -6.39 -16.16 13.50
N GLY A 111 -5.72 -15.76 12.41
CA GLY A 111 -5.06 -16.68 11.49
C GLY A 111 -5.01 -16.17 10.06
N ARG A 112 -4.47 -17.00 9.17
CA ARG A 112 -4.46 -16.76 7.73
C ARG A 112 -5.89 -16.81 7.20
N TYR A 113 -6.30 -15.81 6.43
CA TYR A 113 -7.70 -15.60 6.02
C TYR A 113 -7.86 -15.73 4.51
N ASP A 114 -8.66 -16.70 4.09
CA ASP A 114 -8.90 -17.07 2.69
C ASP A 114 -10.31 -16.69 2.21
N PHE A 115 -10.99 -15.78 2.92
CA PHE A 115 -12.37 -15.35 2.64
C PHE A 115 -13.35 -16.52 2.57
N GLU A 116 -13.33 -17.39 3.59
CA GLU A 116 -14.17 -18.58 3.65
C GLU A 116 -13.92 -19.50 2.44
N THR A 117 -12.65 -19.76 2.15
CA THR A 117 -12.14 -20.59 1.03
C THR A 117 -12.34 -20.01 -0.39
N GLN A 118 -12.87 -18.78 -0.52
CA GLN A 118 -13.09 -18.15 -1.81
C GLN A 118 -11.79 -17.62 -2.46
N LEU A 119 -10.77 -17.31 -1.65
CA LEU A 119 -9.47 -16.83 -2.11
C LEU A 119 -8.46 -17.99 -2.20
N GLY A 120 -8.17 -18.44 -3.42
CA GLY A 120 -7.17 -19.48 -3.70
C GLY A 120 -5.79 -18.98 -4.13
N SER A 121 -5.62 -17.67 -4.27
CA SER A 121 -4.38 -16.99 -4.71
C SER A 121 -3.93 -15.96 -3.68
N THR A 122 -2.80 -15.29 -3.95
CA THR A 122 -2.42 -14.07 -3.23
C THR A 122 -3.30 -12.91 -3.67
N MET A 123 -3.17 -11.77 -3.00
CA MET A 123 -3.74 -10.49 -3.42
C MET A 123 -2.73 -9.40 -3.10
N ILE A 124 -2.73 -8.32 -3.88
CA ILE A 124 -1.83 -7.19 -3.64
C ILE A 124 -2.12 -6.54 -2.28
N ALA A 125 -1.12 -5.85 -1.72
CA ALA A 125 -1.23 -5.27 -0.38
C ALA A 125 -2.18 -4.05 -0.30
N HIS A 126 -2.59 -3.49 -1.44
CA HIS A 126 -3.40 -2.28 -1.55
C HIS A 126 -4.79 -2.50 -2.15
N PRO A 127 -5.65 -3.37 -1.58
CA PRO A 127 -7.03 -3.44 -2.02
C PRO A 127 -7.76 -2.11 -1.74
N LYS A 128 -8.72 -1.75 -2.60
CA LYS A 128 -9.47 -0.50 -2.50
C LYS A 128 -10.92 -0.81 -2.14
N VAL A 129 -11.39 -0.29 -1.01
CA VAL A 129 -12.79 -0.40 -0.59
C VAL A 129 -13.56 0.81 -1.10
N ASP A 130 -14.53 0.57 -1.99
CA ASP A 130 -15.36 1.64 -2.54
C ASP A 130 -16.29 2.21 -1.44
N PRO A 131 -16.22 3.51 -1.13
CA PRO A 131 -17.01 4.10 -0.04
C PRO A 131 -18.52 4.10 -0.27
N VAL A 132 -19.00 3.88 -1.51
CA VAL A 132 -20.44 3.87 -1.84
C VAL A 132 -21.00 2.46 -1.82
N SER A 133 -20.36 1.52 -2.51
CA SER A 133 -20.85 0.13 -2.59
C SER A 133 -20.40 -0.74 -1.42
N GLY A 134 -19.32 -0.34 -0.73
CA GLY A 134 -18.65 -1.17 0.27
C GLY A 134 -17.90 -2.35 -0.31
N HIS A 135 -17.79 -2.47 -1.65
CA HIS A 135 -17.05 -3.56 -2.29
C HIS A 135 -15.55 -3.36 -2.13
N LEU A 136 -14.82 -4.45 -1.87
CA LEU A 136 -13.37 -4.48 -1.88
C LEU A 136 -12.89 -4.93 -3.26
N HIS A 137 -12.23 -4.04 -3.98
CA HIS A 137 -11.59 -4.31 -5.26
C HIS A 137 -10.13 -4.65 -5.04
N THR A 138 -9.59 -5.62 -5.77
CA THR A 138 -8.18 -6.02 -5.64
C THR A 138 -7.63 -6.64 -6.91
N LEU A 139 -6.31 -6.69 -6.99
CA LEU A 139 -5.56 -7.46 -7.97
C LEU A 139 -4.83 -8.62 -7.31
N SER A 140 -4.46 -9.61 -8.12
CA SER A 140 -3.55 -10.70 -7.78
C SER A 140 -2.60 -10.89 -8.95
N TYR A 141 -1.29 -10.92 -8.72
CA TYR A 141 -0.32 -11.24 -9.75
C TYR A 141 0.46 -12.52 -9.43
N ASP A 142 0.78 -13.30 -10.46
CA ASP A 142 1.60 -14.52 -10.39
C ASP A 142 2.87 -14.29 -11.24
N ILE A 143 4.04 -14.59 -10.66
CA ILE A 143 5.32 -14.35 -11.31
C ILE A 143 5.84 -15.55 -12.12
N VAL A 144 5.15 -16.70 -12.06
CA VAL A 144 5.55 -17.98 -12.65
C VAL A 144 4.56 -18.45 -13.72
N LYS A 145 3.26 -18.44 -13.43
CA LYS A 145 2.21 -19.01 -14.29
C LYS A 145 1.37 -17.93 -14.94
N MET A 146 1.03 -18.15 -16.20
CA MET A 146 -0.01 -17.37 -16.88
C MET A 146 -1.40 -17.87 -16.47
N PRO A 147 -2.40 -16.97 -16.35
CA PRO A 147 -2.31 -15.51 -16.51
C PRO A 147 -1.56 -14.85 -15.34
N TYR A 148 -0.70 -13.89 -15.67
CA TYR A 148 0.14 -13.20 -14.67
C TYR A 148 -0.62 -12.20 -13.80
N LEU A 149 -1.82 -11.78 -14.20
CA LEU A 149 -2.62 -10.80 -13.47
C LEU A 149 -4.09 -11.21 -13.47
N LYS A 150 -4.75 -11.01 -12.34
CA LYS A 150 -6.18 -11.19 -12.15
C LYS A 150 -6.76 -10.00 -11.42
N TYR A 151 -7.98 -9.63 -11.79
CA TYR A 151 -8.84 -8.72 -11.04
C TYR A 151 -10.01 -9.51 -10.46
N PHE A 152 -10.38 -9.20 -9.22
CA PHE A 152 -11.62 -9.66 -8.61
C PHE A 152 -12.05 -8.69 -7.52
N GLN A 153 -13.29 -8.82 -7.07
CA GLN A 153 -13.84 -8.02 -5.99
C GLN A 153 -14.56 -8.91 -4.98
N PHE A 154 -14.72 -8.39 -3.77
CA PHE A 154 -15.62 -8.93 -2.76
C PHE A 154 -16.75 -7.95 -2.52
N SER A 155 -17.99 -8.45 -2.50
CA SER A 155 -19.15 -7.65 -2.10
C SER A 155 -19.02 -7.22 -0.64
N ALA A 156 -19.81 -6.23 -0.19
CA ALA A 156 -19.80 -5.79 1.20
C ALA A 156 -20.05 -6.93 2.21
N ASN A 157 -20.71 -8.01 1.78
CA ASN A 157 -21.00 -9.20 2.58
C ASN A 157 -19.89 -10.28 2.51
N GLY A 158 -18.82 -10.04 1.76
CA GLY A 158 -17.70 -10.96 1.60
C GLY A 158 -17.84 -11.99 0.48
N GLU A 159 -18.80 -11.84 -0.43
CA GLU A 159 -18.95 -12.74 -1.58
C GLU A 159 -17.98 -12.34 -2.71
N LYS A 160 -17.14 -13.27 -3.14
CA LYS A 160 -16.16 -13.05 -4.19
C LYS A 160 -16.80 -13.10 -5.58
N SER A 161 -16.42 -12.17 -6.46
CA SER A 161 -16.71 -12.27 -7.89
C SER A 161 -15.89 -13.38 -8.57
N PRO A 162 -16.26 -13.83 -9.78
CA PRO A 162 -15.35 -14.55 -10.65
C PRO A 162 -14.05 -13.77 -10.89
N ASP A 163 -12.96 -14.50 -11.14
CA ASP A 163 -11.68 -13.91 -11.55
C ASP A 163 -11.79 -13.36 -12.98
N VAL A 164 -11.38 -12.11 -13.18
CA VAL A 164 -11.12 -11.55 -14.50
C VAL A 164 -9.62 -11.69 -14.78
N GLU A 165 -9.27 -12.63 -15.65
CA GLU A 165 -7.89 -12.86 -16.06
C GLU A 165 -7.43 -11.76 -17.03
N ILE A 166 -6.33 -11.08 -16.72
CA ILE A 166 -5.78 -9.98 -17.51
C ILE A 166 -4.45 -10.43 -18.11
N PRO A 167 -4.40 -10.76 -19.41
CA PRO A 167 -3.17 -11.21 -20.04
C PRO A 167 -2.12 -10.08 -20.10
N LEU A 168 -0.95 -10.33 -19.52
CA LEU A 168 0.22 -9.45 -19.64
C LEU A 168 1.34 -10.18 -20.37
N ALA A 169 2.14 -9.44 -21.13
CA ALA A 169 3.28 -10.00 -21.87
C ALA A 169 4.44 -10.44 -20.95
N ALA A 170 4.50 -9.89 -19.74
CA ALA A 170 5.53 -10.19 -18.74
C ALA A 170 4.94 -10.10 -17.33
N PRO A 171 5.46 -10.88 -16.36
CA PRO A 171 5.07 -10.78 -14.96
C PRO A 171 5.55 -9.43 -14.40
N THR A 172 4.61 -8.50 -14.29
CA THR A 172 4.87 -7.10 -13.91
C THR A 172 4.57 -6.94 -12.44
N MET A 173 5.41 -6.21 -11.71
CA MET A 173 5.17 -5.92 -10.30
C MET A 173 3.98 -4.95 -10.19
N MET A 174 3.00 -5.33 -9.36
CA MET A 174 1.75 -4.61 -9.18
C MET A 174 1.54 -4.36 -7.68
N HIS A 175 2.29 -3.41 -7.12
CA HIS A 175 2.19 -3.05 -5.71
C HIS A 175 0.84 -2.39 -5.38
N ASP A 176 0.44 -1.44 -6.22
CA ASP A 176 -0.77 -0.65 -6.04
C ASP A 176 -1.55 -0.49 -7.37
N PHE A 177 -2.80 -0.08 -7.26
CA PHE A 177 -3.70 0.23 -8.36
C PHE A 177 -4.67 1.34 -7.93
N ALA A 178 -5.56 1.80 -8.81
CA ALA A 178 -6.61 2.74 -8.42
C ALA A 178 -8.00 2.28 -8.87
N ILE A 179 -9.02 2.89 -8.28
CA ILE A 179 -10.41 2.75 -8.69
C ILE A 179 -10.94 4.14 -9.02
N THR A 180 -11.95 4.21 -9.89
CA THR A 180 -12.80 5.40 -10.10
C THR A 180 -14.22 5.06 -9.63
N GLU A 181 -15.25 5.75 -10.10
CA GLU A 181 -16.64 5.38 -9.82
C GLU A 181 -17.00 4.05 -10.54
N ASN A 182 -16.63 3.92 -11.81
CA ASN A 182 -17.03 2.83 -12.70
C ASN A 182 -15.89 1.90 -13.11
N PHE A 183 -14.64 2.36 -13.01
CA PHE A 183 -13.48 1.64 -13.52
C PHE A 183 -12.46 1.26 -12.44
N VAL A 184 -11.64 0.30 -12.82
CA VAL A 184 -10.39 -0.09 -12.19
C VAL A 184 -9.26 0.38 -13.09
N VAL A 185 -8.25 1.01 -12.49
CA VAL A 185 -7.09 1.57 -13.17
C VAL A 185 -5.86 0.74 -12.81
N ILE A 186 -5.35 -0.02 -13.78
CA ILE A 186 -4.28 -1.01 -13.62
C ILE A 186 -2.97 -0.44 -14.17
N PRO A 187 -1.95 -0.18 -13.34
CA PRO A 187 -0.70 0.39 -13.82
C PRO A 187 0.27 -0.71 -14.29
N ASP A 188 0.31 -1.00 -15.60
CA ASP A 188 1.26 -1.93 -16.23
C ASP A 188 2.58 -1.19 -16.55
N GLN A 189 3.50 -1.21 -15.58
CA GLN A 189 4.71 -0.38 -15.54
C GLN A 189 6.01 -1.16 -15.83
N GLN A 190 7.16 -0.48 -15.77
CA GLN A 190 8.44 -1.02 -16.24
C GLN A 190 9.19 -1.95 -15.27
N VAL A 191 8.75 -2.08 -14.02
CA VAL A 191 9.37 -3.00 -13.05
C VAL A 191 8.76 -4.39 -13.23
N VAL A 192 9.57 -5.36 -13.64
CA VAL A 192 9.14 -6.72 -14.00
C VAL A 192 9.96 -7.78 -13.30
N PHE A 193 9.39 -8.98 -13.17
CA PHE A 193 10.08 -10.14 -12.65
C PHE A 193 10.75 -10.94 -13.77
N LYS A 194 12.08 -11.07 -13.73
CA LYS A 194 12.85 -11.95 -14.62
C LYS A 194 13.66 -12.95 -13.79
N LEU A 195 13.02 -14.05 -13.39
CA LEU A 195 13.63 -15.09 -12.56
C LEU A 195 14.93 -15.67 -13.16
N GLN A 196 15.09 -15.62 -14.48
CA GLN A 196 16.31 -16.07 -15.16
C GLN A 196 17.55 -15.26 -14.75
N GLU A 197 17.41 -13.99 -14.36
CA GLU A 197 18.53 -13.13 -13.93
C GLU A 197 19.21 -13.66 -12.66
N MET A 198 18.50 -14.42 -11.82
CA MET A 198 19.12 -15.08 -10.67
C MET A 198 20.19 -16.09 -11.11
N THR A 199 20.04 -16.70 -12.30
CA THR A 199 21.00 -17.69 -12.84
C THR A 199 22.31 -17.06 -13.31
N THR A 200 22.31 -15.76 -13.63
CA THR A 200 23.48 -14.96 -14.05
C THR A 200 24.06 -14.12 -12.91
N GLY A 201 23.48 -14.20 -11.70
CA GLY A 201 23.96 -13.46 -10.53
C GLY A 201 23.20 -12.16 -10.22
N GLY A 202 22.20 -11.80 -11.02
CA GLY A 202 21.40 -10.57 -10.89
C GLY A 202 20.18 -10.67 -9.97
N SER A 203 19.45 -9.55 -9.84
CA SER A 203 18.16 -9.48 -9.15
C SER A 203 17.04 -10.08 -10.01
N PRO A 204 16.10 -10.83 -9.42
CA PRO A 204 14.88 -11.24 -10.14
C PRO A 204 13.93 -10.07 -10.41
N VAL A 205 14.07 -8.93 -9.72
CA VAL A 205 13.28 -7.72 -9.95
C VAL A 205 14.13 -6.75 -10.75
N ILE A 206 13.67 -6.41 -11.96
CA ILE A 206 14.44 -5.54 -12.85
C ILE A 206 13.59 -4.40 -13.40
N TYR A 207 14.28 -3.32 -13.75
CA TYR A 207 13.73 -2.25 -14.56
C TYR A 207 13.93 -2.56 -16.06
N ASP A 208 12.84 -2.88 -16.77
CA ASP A 208 12.86 -3.12 -18.22
C ASP A 208 12.63 -1.82 -19.00
N GLN A 209 13.72 -1.20 -19.43
CA GLN A 209 13.71 0.04 -20.21
C GLN A 209 12.98 -0.08 -21.56
N ASN A 210 12.83 -1.30 -22.11
CA ASN A 210 12.15 -1.51 -23.38
C ASN A 210 10.63 -1.65 -23.21
N LYS A 211 10.16 -1.96 -22.00
CA LYS A 211 8.73 -2.01 -21.70
C LYS A 211 8.21 -0.58 -21.67
N LYS A 212 7.08 -0.35 -22.34
CA LYS A 212 6.36 0.92 -22.23
C LYS A 212 5.39 0.85 -21.07
N SER A 213 5.48 1.81 -20.15
CA SER A 213 4.47 1.99 -19.12
C SER A 213 3.11 2.35 -19.75
N ARG A 214 2.04 1.81 -19.21
CA ARG A 214 0.66 2.04 -19.65
C ARG A 214 -0.32 1.80 -18.52
N PHE A 215 -1.53 2.34 -18.65
CA PHE A 215 -2.62 2.11 -17.70
C PHE A 215 -3.76 1.37 -18.41
N GLY A 216 -4.23 0.29 -17.79
CA GLY A 216 -5.39 -0.46 -18.21
C GLY A 216 -6.63 0.05 -17.50
N ILE A 217 -7.66 0.42 -18.25
CA ILE A 217 -8.94 0.90 -17.73
C ILE A 217 -9.96 -0.21 -17.97
N LEU A 218 -10.39 -0.84 -16.88
CA LEU A 218 -11.30 -1.98 -16.88
C LEU A 218 -12.57 -1.63 -16.11
N ALA A 219 -13.75 -1.93 -16.65
CA ALA A 219 -15.00 -1.72 -15.91
C ALA A 219 -15.02 -2.60 -14.64
N LYS A 220 -15.45 -2.04 -13.51
CA LYS A 220 -15.50 -2.78 -12.22
C LYS A 220 -16.35 -4.06 -12.28
N ASN A 221 -17.39 -4.04 -13.12
CA ASN A 221 -18.34 -5.15 -13.34
C ASN A 221 -17.97 -6.02 -14.57
N ALA A 222 -16.78 -5.86 -15.13
CA ALA A 222 -16.33 -6.66 -16.26
C ALA A 222 -16.32 -8.16 -15.89
N THR A 223 -16.71 -9.00 -16.85
CA THR A 223 -16.69 -10.46 -16.71
C THR A 223 -15.47 -11.10 -17.38
N ASN A 224 -14.76 -10.35 -18.21
CA ASN A 224 -13.52 -10.74 -18.88
C ASN A 224 -12.66 -9.48 -19.14
N ALA A 225 -11.47 -9.65 -19.72
CA ALA A 225 -10.55 -8.57 -20.03
C ALA A 225 -10.64 -8.06 -21.48
N ASP A 226 -11.66 -8.45 -22.26
CA ASP A 226 -11.73 -8.13 -23.70
C ASP A 226 -11.93 -6.62 -23.93
N ASP A 227 -12.67 -5.96 -23.05
CA ASP A 227 -13.01 -4.53 -23.14
C ASP A 227 -12.02 -3.62 -22.39
N ILE A 228 -10.86 -4.15 -21.96
CA ILE A 228 -9.85 -3.32 -21.30
C ILE A 228 -9.27 -2.29 -22.27
N ILE A 229 -9.26 -1.01 -21.86
CA ILE A 229 -8.67 0.07 -22.65
C ILE A 229 -7.26 0.32 -22.11
N TRP A 230 -6.24 0.02 -22.92
CA TRP A 230 -4.84 0.30 -22.59
C TRP A 230 -4.42 1.67 -23.13
N VAL A 231 -4.00 2.56 -22.25
CA VAL A 231 -3.49 3.90 -22.57
C VAL A 231 -1.99 3.95 -22.28
N GLU A 232 -1.15 4.16 -23.30
CA GLU A 232 0.30 4.28 -23.10
C GLU A 232 0.64 5.54 -22.29
N SER A 233 1.52 5.42 -21.30
CA SER A 233 2.03 6.51 -20.46
C SER A 233 3.54 6.36 -20.30
N PRO A 234 4.33 6.83 -21.28
CA PRO A 234 5.78 6.64 -21.28
C PRO A 234 6.44 7.28 -20.05
N ASP A 235 7.59 6.74 -19.64
CA ASP A 235 8.43 7.23 -18.54
C ASP A 235 7.66 7.51 -17.23
N THR A 236 6.64 6.67 -16.98
CA THR A 236 5.78 6.77 -15.82
C THR A 236 5.92 5.51 -14.99
N PHE A 237 6.55 5.64 -13.83
CA PHE A 237 6.48 4.64 -12.79
C PHE A 237 5.99 5.29 -11.50
N CYS A 238 4.92 4.80 -10.90
CA CYS A 238 4.38 5.28 -9.63
C CYS A 238 4.17 4.06 -8.74
N PHE A 239 4.82 4.07 -7.57
CA PHE A 239 4.74 2.95 -6.63
C PHE A 239 3.37 2.93 -5.94
N HIS A 240 2.86 4.10 -5.58
CA HIS A 240 1.52 4.30 -5.02
C HIS A 240 0.65 5.20 -5.90
N LEU A 241 -0.63 4.85 -5.99
CA LEU A 241 -1.68 5.64 -6.62
C LEU A 241 -2.67 6.10 -5.55
N TRP A 242 -2.69 7.41 -5.30
CA TRP A 242 -3.42 8.02 -4.19
C TRP A 242 -4.93 8.06 -4.43
N ASN A 243 -5.33 8.43 -5.65
CA ASN A 243 -6.73 8.42 -6.06
C ASN A 243 -6.85 8.46 -7.59
N ALA A 244 -8.02 8.10 -8.10
CA ALA A 244 -8.38 8.34 -9.50
C ALA A 244 -9.86 8.69 -9.62
N TRP A 245 -10.25 9.41 -10.67
CA TRP A 245 -11.64 9.73 -10.96
C TRP A 245 -11.87 9.93 -12.46
N GLU A 246 -13.14 9.89 -12.84
CA GLU A 246 -13.60 10.11 -14.21
C GLU A 246 -13.93 11.59 -14.43
N GLU A 247 -13.55 12.13 -15.60
CA GLU A 247 -14.02 13.42 -16.14
C GLU A 247 -14.74 13.14 -17.49
N PRO A 248 -16.03 12.79 -17.45
CA PRO A 248 -16.79 12.40 -18.64
C PRO A 248 -16.88 13.50 -19.70
N GLU A 249 -16.77 14.77 -19.29
CA GLU A 249 -16.81 15.92 -20.21
C GLU A 249 -15.62 15.94 -21.18
N SER A 250 -14.49 15.32 -20.81
CA SER A 250 -13.27 15.20 -21.62
C SER A 250 -12.93 13.78 -22.05
N ASP A 251 -13.75 12.79 -21.68
CA ASP A 251 -13.47 11.35 -21.85
C ASP A 251 -12.13 10.93 -21.22
N GLU A 252 -11.78 11.55 -20.09
CA GLU A 252 -10.52 11.31 -19.38
C GLU A 252 -10.75 10.60 -18.05
N VAL A 253 -9.82 9.71 -17.70
CA VAL A 253 -9.60 9.26 -16.32
C VAL A 253 -8.39 10.01 -15.78
N VAL A 254 -8.57 10.69 -14.65
CA VAL A 254 -7.50 11.39 -13.95
C VAL A 254 -6.98 10.47 -12.85
N VAL A 255 -5.66 10.26 -12.81
CA VAL A 255 -4.96 9.45 -11.82
C VAL A 255 -3.96 10.33 -11.10
N ILE A 256 -3.98 10.29 -9.78
CA ILE A 256 -3.06 11.00 -8.90
C ILE A 256 -2.13 9.96 -8.27
N GLY A 257 -0.84 10.07 -8.53
CA GLY A 257 0.16 9.14 -8.02
C GLY A 257 1.50 9.81 -7.78
N SER A 258 2.33 9.20 -6.94
CA SER A 258 3.69 9.63 -6.72
C SER A 258 4.62 8.86 -7.64
N CYS A 259 5.15 9.55 -8.65
CA CYS A 259 5.87 8.90 -9.73
C CYS A 259 7.38 9.07 -9.53
N MET A 260 8.07 7.95 -9.50
CA MET A 260 9.45 7.84 -9.08
C MET A 260 10.40 7.80 -10.26
N THR A 261 11.58 8.38 -10.08
CA THR A 261 12.66 8.32 -11.06
C THR A 261 14.01 8.20 -10.34
N PRO A 262 14.82 7.18 -10.66
CA PRO A 262 14.50 6.04 -11.53
C PRO A 262 13.49 5.05 -10.91
N PRO A 263 12.76 4.25 -11.73
CA PRO A 263 11.71 3.33 -11.27
C PRO A 263 12.15 2.24 -10.27
N ASP A 264 13.41 1.84 -10.30
CA ASP A 264 14.00 0.77 -9.48
C ASP A 264 14.66 1.27 -8.20
N SER A 265 14.60 2.56 -7.90
CA SER A 265 15.23 3.15 -6.71
C SER A 265 14.75 2.59 -5.38
N ILE A 266 13.55 2.00 -5.31
CA ILE A 266 13.06 1.32 -4.10
C ILE A 266 13.88 0.05 -3.82
N PHE A 267 14.36 -0.61 -4.87
CA PHE A 267 14.98 -1.93 -4.80
C PHE A 267 16.51 -1.86 -4.90
N ASN A 268 17.06 -0.74 -5.38
CA ASN A 268 18.49 -0.52 -5.53
C ASN A 268 19.00 0.50 -4.49
N GLU A 269 20.00 0.10 -3.69
CA GLU A 269 20.63 0.90 -2.61
C GLU A 269 21.45 2.12 -3.10
N CYS A 270 21.13 2.71 -4.26
CA CYS A 270 21.82 3.89 -4.80
C CYS A 270 21.15 5.19 -4.30
N ASP A 271 21.77 5.79 -3.28
CA ASP A 271 21.13 6.69 -2.31
C ASP A 271 21.13 8.20 -2.64
N GLU A 272 21.40 8.64 -3.88
CA GLU A 272 21.62 10.10 -4.14
C GLU A 272 20.75 10.76 -5.23
N SER A 273 19.86 10.04 -5.92
CA SER A 273 19.09 10.65 -7.04
C SER A 273 17.61 10.29 -7.15
N LEU A 274 17.04 9.55 -6.17
CA LEU A 274 15.62 9.24 -6.19
C LEU A 274 14.79 10.53 -6.09
N LYS A 275 13.90 10.72 -7.06
CA LYS A 275 12.84 11.72 -7.01
C LYS A 275 11.51 11.01 -7.00
N SER A 276 10.67 11.27 -6.01
CA SER A 276 9.25 10.90 -6.04
C SER A 276 8.41 12.15 -6.21
N VAL A 277 7.77 12.27 -7.37
CA VAL A 277 7.06 13.48 -7.81
C VAL A 277 5.56 13.20 -7.85
N LEU A 278 4.81 13.90 -6.98
CA LEU A 278 3.35 13.90 -7.03
C LEU A 278 2.87 14.41 -8.39
N SER A 279 2.25 13.53 -9.16
CA SER A 279 1.89 13.76 -10.56
C SER A 279 0.39 13.56 -10.78
N GLU A 280 -0.18 14.41 -11.64
CA GLU A 280 -1.47 14.17 -12.27
C GLU A 280 -1.22 13.50 -13.63
N ILE A 281 -1.86 12.35 -13.84
CA ILE A 281 -1.83 11.60 -15.09
C ILE A 281 -3.25 11.57 -15.65
N ARG A 282 -3.45 12.16 -16.82
CA ARG A 282 -4.73 12.18 -17.54
C ARG A 282 -4.68 11.14 -18.65
N LEU A 283 -5.66 10.25 -18.67
CA LEU A 283 -5.75 9.13 -19.59
C LEU A 283 -6.99 9.31 -20.46
N ASN A 284 -6.82 9.63 -21.74
CA ASN A 284 -7.95 9.82 -22.64
C ASN A 284 -8.41 8.47 -23.23
N LEU A 285 -9.63 8.07 -22.94
CA LEU A 285 -10.15 6.75 -23.31
C LEU A 285 -10.51 6.64 -24.81
N LYS A 286 -10.71 7.77 -25.49
CA LYS A 286 -11.05 7.80 -26.93
C LYS A 286 -9.81 7.86 -27.82
N THR A 287 -8.84 8.70 -27.46
CA THR A 287 -7.62 8.88 -28.27
C THR A 287 -6.53 7.88 -27.92
N GLY A 288 -6.57 7.31 -26.71
CA GLY A 288 -5.49 6.46 -26.19
C GLY A 288 -4.22 7.24 -25.82
N GLU A 289 -4.30 8.57 -25.78
CA GLU A 289 -3.20 9.45 -25.36
C GLU A 289 -3.23 9.68 -23.85
N SER A 290 -2.04 9.80 -23.25
CA SER A 290 -1.88 10.23 -21.87
C SER A 290 -1.15 11.56 -21.78
N LYS A 291 -1.40 12.29 -20.70
CA LYS A 291 -0.65 13.48 -20.31
C LYS A 291 -0.26 13.35 -18.85
N ARG A 292 1.01 13.61 -18.54
CA ARG A 292 1.52 13.65 -17.18
C ARG A 292 2.03 15.05 -16.87
N ARG A 293 1.69 15.57 -15.69
CA ARG A 293 2.27 16.81 -15.16
C ARG A 293 2.57 16.68 -13.66
N PRO A 294 3.63 17.32 -13.14
CA PRO A 294 3.77 17.50 -11.70
C PRO A 294 2.64 18.39 -11.18
N ILE A 295 2.13 18.09 -9.99
CA ILE A 295 1.11 18.91 -9.32
C ILE A 295 1.75 20.17 -8.72
N ILE A 296 2.93 20.01 -8.12
CA ILE A 296 3.71 21.10 -7.54
C ILE A 296 4.60 21.67 -8.64
N SER A 297 4.28 22.87 -9.12
CA SER A 297 4.98 23.49 -10.25
C SER A 297 6.24 24.25 -9.86
N GLU A 298 6.32 24.73 -8.62
CA GLU A 298 7.47 25.51 -8.15
C GLU A 298 8.57 24.59 -7.63
N GLU A 299 9.76 24.63 -8.26
CA GLU A 299 10.90 23.81 -7.86
C GLU A 299 11.32 24.04 -6.40
N ALA A 300 11.12 25.25 -5.88
CA ALA A 300 11.47 25.62 -4.51
C ALA A 300 10.59 24.90 -3.45
N ASP A 301 9.36 24.54 -3.82
CA ASP A 301 8.45 23.83 -2.92
C ASP A 301 8.48 22.32 -3.10
N HIS A 302 9.20 21.85 -4.12
CA HIS A 302 9.29 20.46 -4.48
C HIS A 302 9.93 19.68 -3.33
N VAL A 303 9.18 18.69 -2.85
CA VAL A 303 9.61 17.76 -1.82
C VAL A 303 9.24 16.35 -2.24
N ASN A 304 10.03 15.36 -1.80
CA ASN A 304 9.67 13.96 -2.04
C ASN A 304 8.41 13.61 -1.25
N LEU A 305 7.30 13.41 -1.97
CA LEU A 305 6.00 13.07 -1.38
C LEU A 305 5.65 11.62 -1.66
N GLU A 306 5.56 10.82 -0.60
CA GLU A 306 5.18 9.41 -0.67
C GLU A 306 4.26 9.05 0.49
N ALA A 307 3.87 7.77 0.57
CA ALA A 307 3.17 7.14 1.69
C ALA A 307 2.15 8.06 2.37
N GLY A 308 0.94 8.14 1.81
CA GLY A 308 -0.12 8.98 2.33
C GLY A 308 -1.49 8.61 1.80
N MET A 309 -2.44 9.56 1.86
CA MET A 309 -3.81 9.29 1.45
C MET A 309 -4.60 10.54 1.07
N VAL A 310 -5.72 10.29 0.41
CA VAL A 310 -6.83 11.23 0.24
C VAL A 310 -7.94 10.94 1.25
N ASN A 311 -8.99 11.77 1.27
CA ASN A 311 -10.21 11.46 2.00
C ASN A 311 -10.82 10.14 1.50
N ARG A 312 -10.82 9.10 2.34
CA ARG A 312 -11.31 7.74 1.98
C ARG A 312 -12.78 7.72 1.56
N ASN A 313 -13.59 8.67 2.01
CA ASN A 313 -15.00 8.79 1.60
C ASN A 313 -15.17 9.24 0.14
N LEU A 314 -14.10 9.75 -0.46
CA LEU A 314 -14.04 10.19 -1.86
C LEU A 314 -13.14 9.30 -2.71
N LEU A 315 -12.76 8.11 -2.22
CA LEU A 315 -11.96 7.17 -3.01
C LEU A 315 -12.71 6.81 -4.29
N GLY A 316 -12.04 6.97 -5.44
CA GLY A 316 -12.63 6.80 -6.77
C GLY A 316 -13.43 7.99 -7.29
N ARG A 317 -13.53 9.08 -6.52
CA ARG A 317 -14.19 10.34 -6.89
C ARG A 317 -13.19 11.48 -6.86
N LYS A 318 -13.57 12.59 -7.48
CA LYS A 318 -12.75 13.79 -7.56
C LYS A 318 -12.47 14.34 -6.15
N THR A 319 -11.18 14.45 -5.83
CA THR A 319 -10.67 14.96 -4.55
C THR A 319 -9.77 16.16 -4.81
N ARG A 320 -9.83 17.15 -3.94
CA ARG A 320 -8.97 18.33 -3.93
C ARG A 320 -7.74 18.18 -3.06
N TYR A 321 -7.80 17.44 -1.97
CA TYR A 321 -6.72 17.39 -0.98
C TYR A 321 -6.09 16.02 -0.86
N ALA A 322 -4.76 15.98 -0.86
CA ALA A 322 -3.96 14.81 -0.50
C ALA A 322 -3.07 15.15 0.70
N TYR A 323 -2.88 14.15 1.58
CA TYR A 323 -2.00 14.22 2.74
C TYR A 323 -0.88 13.20 2.57
N LEU A 324 0.35 13.67 2.35
CA LEU A 324 1.47 12.83 1.93
C LEU A 324 2.67 13.03 2.86
N ALA A 325 3.39 11.96 3.15
CA ALA A 325 4.63 12.02 3.93
C ALA A 325 5.71 12.78 3.16
N ILE A 326 6.43 13.65 3.87
CA ILE A 326 7.61 14.35 3.35
C ILE A 326 8.84 13.47 3.61
N ALA A 327 9.25 12.70 2.61
CA ALA A 327 10.34 11.72 2.69
C ALA A 327 11.72 12.38 2.54
N GLU A 328 12.04 13.28 3.47
CA GLU A 328 13.30 14.02 3.50
C GLU A 328 13.91 14.04 4.92
N PRO A 329 15.17 13.59 5.11
CA PRO A 329 16.02 12.90 4.13
C PRO A 329 15.48 11.50 3.82
N TRP A 330 15.55 11.05 2.56
CA TRP A 330 15.17 9.68 2.21
C TRP A 330 15.97 8.64 3.03
N PRO A 331 15.34 7.54 3.51
CA PRO A 331 13.92 7.20 3.48
C PRO A 331 13.13 7.70 4.71
N LYS A 332 13.70 8.59 5.54
CA LYS A 332 13.05 9.12 6.75
C LYS A 332 12.00 10.17 6.41
N VAL A 333 10.92 10.17 7.17
CA VAL A 333 9.81 11.11 6.98
C VAL A 333 9.89 12.23 8.03
N SER A 334 10.24 13.46 7.64
CA SER A 334 10.40 14.61 8.56
C SER A 334 9.10 15.34 8.88
N GLY A 335 8.01 15.00 8.19
CA GLY A 335 6.72 15.66 8.32
C GLY A 335 5.71 15.10 7.33
N PHE A 336 4.60 15.80 7.17
CA PHE A 336 3.65 15.55 6.09
C PHE A 336 3.19 16.86 5.45
N ALA A 337 2.72 16.77 4.22
CA ALA A 337 2.19 17.88 3.45
C ALA A 337 0.71 17.68 3.16
N LYS A 338 -0.07 18.74 3.30
CA LYS A 338 -1.38 18.87 2.67
C LYS A 338 -1.19 19.55 1.32
N VAL A 339 -1.59 18.89 0.25
CA VAL A 339 -1.46 19.40 -1.13
C VAL A 339 -2.85 19.65 -1.69
N ASP A 340 -3.07 20.86 -2.23
CA ASP A 340 -4.20 21.14 -3.10
C ASP A 340 -3.86 20.67 -4.52
N LEU A 341 -4.55 19.62 -4.97
CA LEU A 341 -4.27 18.94 -6.24
C LEU A 341 -4.58 19.80 -7.48
N PHE A 342 -5.38 20.85 -7.33
CA PHE A 342 -5.74 21.75 -8.44
C PHE A 342 -4.82 22.96 -8.51
N THR A 343 -4.53 23.59 -7.37
CA THR A 343 -3.69 24.80 -7.33
C THR A 343 -2.21 24.50 -7.22
N GLY A 344 -1.83 23.31 -6.73
CA GLY A 344 -0.46 22.94 -6.40
C GLY A 344 0.03 23.54 -5.08
N GLU A 345 -0.83 24.23 -4.31
CA GLU A 345 -0.47 24.80 -3.00
C GLU A 345 -0.09 23.70 -2.00
N VAL A 346 1.06 23.86 -1.35
CA VAL A 346 1.58 22.91 -0.36
C VAL A 346 1.65 23.55 1.01
N LYS A 347 0.98 22.94 2.00
CA LYS A 347 1.11 23.31 3.43
C LYS A 347 1.81 22.17 4.17
N LYS A 348 2.95 22.47 4.78
CA LYS A 348 3.82 21.48 5.43
C LYS A 348 3.62 21.48 6.94
N HIS A 349 3.53 20.30 7.53
CA HIS A 349 3.61 20.07 8.97
C HIS A 349 4.90 19.31 9.27
N ILE A 350 5.92 20.00 9.80
CA ILE A 350 7.24 19.44 10.10
C ILE A 350 7.29 19.04 11.57
N TYR A 351 7.68 17.79 11.86
CA TYR A 351 7.66 17.23 13.21
C TYR A 351 8.70 17.89 14.14
N GLY A 352 9.79 18.40 13.56
CA GLY A 352 10.87 19.08 14.26
C GLY A 352 12.23 18.36 14.14
N ASP A 353 13.25 18.93 14.76
CA ASP A 353 14.63 18.45 14.62
C ASP A 353 14.81 17.02 15.18
N ARG A 354 15.26 16.10 14.32
CA ARG A 354 15.44 14.66 14.59
C ARG A 354 14.17 13.94 15.05
N LYS A 355 13.01 14.46 14.66
CA LYS A 355 11.72 13.79 14.79
C LYS A 355 11.28 13.28 13.43
N PHE A 356 10.93 12.00 13.36
CA PHE A 356 10.52 11.37 12.10
C PHE A 356 9.29 10.50 12.31
N GLY A 357 8.43 10.44 11.29
CA GLY A 357 7.20 9.65 11.34
C GLY A 357 7.08 8.66 10.19
N GLY A 358 5.86 8.49 9.69
CA GLY A 358 5.53 7.67 8.53
C GLY A 358 4.29 8.21 7.83
N GLU A 359 3.43 7.31 7.37
CA GLU A 359 2.18 7.65 6.68
C GLU A 359 1.24 8.51 7.57
N PRO A 360 0.83 9.71 7.12
CA PRO A 360 -0.22 10.49 7.76
C PRO A 360 -1.59 9.86 7.46
N PHE A 361 -2.39 9.58 8.50
CA PHE A 361 -3.74 9.07 8.33
C PHE A 361 -4.79 10.17 8.50
N PHE A 362 -5.51 10.50 7.43
CA PHE A 362 -6.65 11.43 7.47
C PHE A 362 -7.93 10.74 7.95
N LEU A 363 -8.48 11.27 9.04
CA LEU A 363 -9.74 10.89 9.65
C LEU A 363 -10.77 12.02 9.43
N PRO A 364 -11.77 11.84 8.55
CA PRO A 364 -12.83 12.84 8.37
C PRO A 364 -13.66 12.99 9.65
N SER A 365 -14.03 14.23 10.00
CA SER A 365 -14.86 14.54 11.17
C SER A 365 -16.33 14.15 10.96
N SER A 366 -16.80 14.20 9.72
CA SER A 366 -18.14 13.82 9.31
C SER A 366 -18.15 13.37 7.85
N SER A 367 -19.24 12.72 7.43
CA SER A 367 -19.45 12.34 6.03
C SER A 367 -20.05 13.46 5.17
N THR A 368 -20.43 14.59 5.75
CA THR A 368 -21.15 15.69 5.07
C THR A 368 -20.49 17.06 5.21
N GLY A 369 -19.32 17.13 5.83
CA GLY A 369 -18.52 18.36 5.98
C GLY A 369 -17.72 18.70 4.72
N GLU A 370 -16.91 19.74 4.82
CA GLU A 370 -15.92 20.05 3.78
C GLU A 370 -14.90 18.90 3.63
N GLU A 371 -14.31 18.75 2.45
CA GLU A 371 -13.45 17.60 2.11
C GLU A 371 -12.30 17.38 3.11
N ASP A 372 -11.73 18.47 3.65
CA ASP A 372 -10.60 18.49 4.56
C ASP A 372 -10.98 18.69 6.04
N GLU A 373 -12.28 18.72 6.37
CA GLU A 373 -12.74 18.81 7.76
C GLU A 373 -12.50 17.49 8.50
N GLY A 374 -11.38 17.42 9.20
CA GLY A 374 -10.98 16.24 9.95
C GLY A 374 -9.65 16.41 10.66
N TYR A 375 -9.05 15.26 10.97
CA TYR A 375 -7.80 15.16 11.71
C TYR A 375 -6.79 14.31 10.96
N ILE A 376 -5.51 14.68 11.07
CA ILE A 376 -4.39 13.83 10.68
C ILE A 376 -3.84 13.17 11.93
N LEU A 377 -3.77 11.86 11.90
CA LEU A 377 -3.13 11.02 12.91
C LEU A 377 -1.76 10.62 12.38
N SER A 378 -0.69 10.88 13.14
CA SER A 378 0.65 10.47 12.74
C SER A 378 1.52 10.06 13.92
N PHE A 379 2.17 8.89 13.80
CA PHE A 379 3.19 8.48 14.74
C PHE A 379 4.47 9.26 14.48
N VAL A 380 5.06 9.80 15.55
CA VAL A 380 6.30 10.55 15.52
C VAL A 380 7.28 9.93 16.51
N HIS A 381 8.47 9.61 16.04
CA HIS A 381 9.59 9.12 16.83
C HIS A 381 10.64 10.21 16.97
N ASP A 382 11.00 10.54 18.21
CA ASP A 382 12.09 11.45 18.53
C ASP A 382 13.39 10.65 18.75
N GLU A 383 14.33 10.76 17.81
CA GLU A 383 15.61 10.06 17.88
C GLU A 383 16.57 10.62 18.96
N LYS A 384 16.29 11.81 19.52
CA LYS A 384 17.07 12.36 20.65
C LYS A 384 16.65 11.74 21.96
N THR A 385 15.35 11.62 22.19
CA THR A 385 14.79 11.13 23.46
C THR A 385 14.41 9.65 23.42
N TRP A 386 14.44 9.03 22.24
CA TRP A 386 13.98 7.66 21.97
C TRP A 386 12.51 7.40 22.33
N LYS A 387 11.71 8.46 22.42
CA LYS A 387 10.27 8.39 22.69
C LYS A 387 9.48 8.40 21.39
N SER A 388 8.26 7.88 21.45
CA SER A 388 7.30 7.97 20.36
C SER A 388 6.00 8.58 20.86
N GLU A 389 5.34 9.31 19.98
CA GLU A 389 4.07 9.98 20.23
C GLU A 389 3.13 9.78 19.04
N LEU A 390 1.82 9.79 19.28
CA LEU A 390 0.80 9.96 18.24
C LEU A 390 0.35 11.41 18.28
N GLN A 391 0.60 12.16 17.20
CA GLN A 391 0.12 13.53 17.04
C GLN A 391 -1.26 13.52 16.37
N ILE A 392 -2.17 14.33 16.90
CA ILE A 392 -3.50 14.58 16.36
C ILE A 392 -3.52 16.04 15.87
N VAL A 393 -3.53 16.21 14.55
CA VAL A 393 -3.35 17.49 13.88
C VAL A 393 -4.65 17.87 13.18
N ASN A 394 -5.11 19.10 13.34
CA ASN A 394 -6.26 19.61 12.61
C ASN A 394 -5.94 19.68 11.11
N ALA A 395 -6.70 18.99 10.26
CA ALA A 395 -6.37 18.86 8.84
C ALA A 395 -6.57 20.16 8.03
N VAL A 396 -7.37 21.11 8.54
CA VAL A 396 -7.58 22.42 7.91
C VAL A 396 -6.41 23.37 8.23
N SER A 397 -6.07 23.50 9.51
CA SER A 397 -5.08 24.48 10.00
C SER A 397 -3.65 23.93 10.13
N LEU A 398 -3.47 22.61 10.06
CA LEU A 398 -2.23 21.87 10.31
C LEU A 398 -1.59 22.12 11.70
N LYS A 399 -2.39 22.57 12.67
CA LYS A 399 -1.97 22.76 14.06
C LYS A 399 -2.20 21.48 14.86
N VAL A 400 -1.21 21.11 15.68
CA VAL A 400 -1.36 20.01 16.65
C VAL A 400 -2.40 20.42 17.69
N GLU A 401 -3.45 19.61 17.84
CA GLU A 401 -4.49 19.83 18.86
C GLU A 401 -4.30 18.91 20.07
N ALA A 402 -3.75 17.71 19.86
CA ALA A 402 -3.43 16.78 20.93
C ALA A 402 -2.20 15.92 20.59
N THR A 403 -1.58 15.35 21.62
CA THR A 403 -0.45 14.43 21.50
C THR A 403 -0.58 13.34 22.54
N VAL A 404 -0.52 12.08 22.11
CA VAL A 404 -0.52 10.91 22.99
C VAL A 404 0.90 10.39 23.10
N THR A 405 1.51 10.50 24.28
CA THR A 405 2.83 9.89 24.54
C THR A 405 2.68 8.38 24.66
N LEU A 406 3.52 7.63 23.93
CA LEU A 406 3.46 6.17 23.91
C LEU A 406 4.45 5.57 24.92
N PRO A 407 4.10 4.41 25.53
CA PRO A 407 4.93 3.80 26.59
C PRO A 407 6.21 3.16 26.05
N SER A 408 6.32 2.95 24.73
CA SER A 408 7.47 2.36 24.07
C SER A 408 7.74 3.04 22.73
N ARG A 409 8.92 2.77 22.15
CA ARG A 409 9.24 3.19 20.79
C ARG A 409 8.30 2.51 19.79
N VAL A 410 7.65 3.30 18.95
CA VAL A 410 7.05 2.86 17.69
C VAL A 410 8.11 3.02 16.60
N PRO A 411 8.61 1.92 16.00
CA PRO A 411 9.54 2.00 14.88
C PRO A 411 8.84 2.56 13.63
N TYR A 412 9.63 2.94 12.63
CA TYR A 412 9.08 3.28 11.31
C TYR A 412 8.32 2.08 10.72
N GLY A 413 7.22 2.37 10.03
CA GLY A 413 6.33 1.35 9.48
C GLY A 413 5.76 1.77 8.13
N PHE A 414 4.85 0.94 7.62
CA PHE A 414 4.18 1.11 6.33
C PHE A 414 2.77 1.70 6.53
N HIS A 415 1.76 1.06 5.94
CA HIS A 415 0.40 1.59 5.85
C HIS A 415 -0.45 1.30 7.08
N GLY A 416 -1.16 2.31 7.56
CA GLY A 416 -2.07 2.28 8.69
C GLY A 416 -3.54 2.31 8.29
N THR A 417 -4.41 2.07 9.26
CA THR A 417 -5.85 2.21 9.08
C THR A 417 -6.51 2.72 10.37
N PHE A 418 -7.75 3.17 10.26
CA PHE A 418 -8.59 3.57 11.40
C PHE A 418 -9.88 2.76 11.38
N ILE A 419 -10.29 2.30 12.55
CA ILE A 419 -11.53 1.56 12.77
C ILE A 419 -12.36 2.36 13.76
N ASP A 420 -13.55 2.78 13.35
CA ASP A 420 -14.44 3.49 14.25
C ASP A 420 -15.04 2.56 15.31
N SER A 421 -15.45 3.13 16.44
CA SER A 421 -15.97 2.35 17.57
C SER A 421 -17.30 1.64 17.28
N LYS A 422 -18.07 2.06 16.26
CA LYS A 422 -19.29 1.36 15.84
C LYS A 422 -18.94 0.13 15.01
N ALA A 423 -18.01 0.27 14.06
CA ALA A 423 -17.47 -0.84 13.29
C ALA A 423 -16.83 -1.89 14.21
N LEU A 424 -16.03 -1.44 15.17
CA LEU A 424 -15.35 -2.36 16.09
C LEU A 424 -16.31 -3.20 16.95
N LYS A 425 -17.53 -2.75 17.22
CA LYS A 425 -18.55 -3.54 17.94
C LYS A 425 -19.02 -4.76 17.16
N ASN A 426 -18.98 -4.70 15.84
CA ASN A 426 -19.40 -5.78 14.95
C ASN A 426 -18.24 -6.69 14.56
N GLN A 427 -17.03 -6.43 15.08
CA GLN A 427 -15.84 -7.17 14.68
C GLN A 427 -16.00 -8.68 14.86
N ALA A 428 -15.74 -9.40 13.77
CA ALA A 428 -15.90 -10.84 13.69
C ALA A 428 -14.88 -11.64 14.53
#